data_AF-A0A6H2D0G8-F1
#
_entry.id   AF-A0A6H2D0G8-F1
#
_cell.length_a   1.000
_cell.length_b   1.000
_cell.length_c   1.000
_cell.angle_alpha   90.00
_cell.angle_beta   90.00
_cell.angle_gamma   90.00
#
_symmetry.space_group_name_H-M   'P 1'
#
loop_
_entity.id
_entity.type
_entity.pdbx_description
1 polymer ?
#
loop_
_entity_poly.entity_id
_entity_poly.type
_entity_poly.pdbx_seq_one_letter_code
_entity_poly.pdbx_strand_id
1 'polypeptide(L)'
;MLLTQQQNMDPKELAWRRWVLQSGRLWADVSGIISKINIQIIDDDHKRFTQYALDLNLIIQALSNRDVSFYNLHRGEEIFENLIEYAEIHFGHEQQIMKEMETPLMAMHMGQHAKFQEMIDNYYKDFKRGRLQMVSGLKLSILDWWVNHINVTDYKTFVLGKKDNKDQEK
;
A
#
# COMPACT_ATOMS: atom_id res chain seq x y z
N MET A 1 -3.23 11.51 10.98
CA MET A 1 -3.06 12.16 9.66
C MET A 1 -3.71 11.40 8.51
N LEU A 2 -4.00 10.09 8.60
CA LEU A 2 -4.84 9.37 7.62
C LEU A 2 -6.26 9.96 7.44
N LEU A 3 -6.79 10.58 8.51
CA LEU A 3 -8.15 11.10 8.58
C LEU A 3 -8.45 12.34 7.71
N THR A 4 -7.45 13.11 7.27
CA THR A 4 -7.72 14.44 6.67
C THR A 4 -7.94 14.42 5.15
N GLN A 5 -7.59 13.33 4.44
CA GLN A 5 -7.75 13.29 2.98
C GLN A 5 -8.95 12.48 2.49
N GLN A 6 -9.53 11.60 3.33
CA GLN A 6 -10.83 10.98 3.07
C GLN A 6 -12.01 11.98 3.21
N GLN A 7 -11.77 13.19 3.72
CA GLN A 7 -12.82 14.18 4.01
C GLN A 7 -13.43 14.85 2.77
N ASN A 8 -12.78 14.75 1.60
CA ASN A 8 -13.25 15.40 0.37
C ASN A 8 -13.87 14.41 -0.65
N MET A 9 -13.92 13.12 -0.34
CA MET A 9 -14.51 12.10 -1.21
C MET A 9 -16.01 11.97 -0.94
N ASP A 10 -16.81 11.74 -2.00
CA ASP A 10 -18.24 11.47 -1.82
C ASP A 10 -18.43 10.23 -0.91
N PRO A 11 -19.34 10.30 0.09
CA PRO A 11 -19.55 9.17 1.01
C PRO A 11 -19.88 7.84 0.33
N LYS A 12 -20.56 7.85 -0.83
CA LYS A 12 -20.88 6.61 -1.56
C LYS A 12 -19.64 6.06 -2.25
N GLU A 13 -18.80 6.93 -2.82
CA GLU A 13 -17.52 6.55 -3.42
C GLU A 13 -16.58 5.96 -2.36
N LEU A 14 -16.50 6.58 -1.17
CA LEU A 14 -15.71 6.06 -0.05
C LEU A 14 -16.22 4.68 0.40
N ALA A 15 -17.54 4.51 0.53
CA ALA A 15 -18.14 3.24 0.90
C ALA A 15 -17.86 2.14 -0.15
N TRP A 16 -18.00 2.47 -1.44
CA TRP A 16 -17.70 1.56 -2.53
C TRP A 16 -16.22 1.16 -2.55
N ARG A 17 -15.30 2.11 -2.44
CA ARG A 17 -13.86 1.84 -2.40
C ARG A 17 -13.50 0.93 -1.23
N ARG A 18 -14.02 1.21 -0.03
CA ARG A 18 -13.80 0.35 1.15
C ARG A 18 -14.35 -1.05 0.93
N TRP A 19 -15.53 -1.17 0.31
CA TRP A 19 -16.10 -2.47 -0.04
C TRP A 19 -15.21 -3.26 -0.99
N VAL A 20 -14.68 -2.64 -2.06
CA VAL A 20 -13.72 -3.26 -3.00
C VAL A 20 -12.47 -3.74 -2.26
N LEU A 21 -11.88 -2.92 -1.39
CA LEU A 21 -10.67 -3.31 -0.63
C LEU A 21 -10.94 -4.49 0.32
N GLN A 22 -12.14 -4.55 0.90
CA GLN A 22 -12.54 -5.62 1.80
C GLN A 22 -12.86 -6.94 1.07
N SER A 23 -13.55 -6.85 -0.08
CA SER A 23 -14.03 -8.01 -0.84
C SER A 23 -13.03 -8.54 -1.86
N GLY A 24 -12.14 -7.69 -2.38
CA GLY A 24 -11.13 -8.04 -3.38
C GLY A 24 -10.21 -9.17 -2.92
N ARG A 25 -9.84 -10.03 -3.88
CA ARG A 25 -8.96 -11.20 -3.70
C ARG A 25 -7.86 -11.27 -4.75
N LEU A 26 -8.09 -10.71 -5.93
CA LEU A 26 -7.18 -10.70 -7.05
C LEU A 26 -6.85 -9.26 -7.45
N TRP A 27 -5.71 -9.07 -8.11
CA TRP A 27 -5.35 -7.77 -8.71
C TRP A 27 -6.48 -7.19 -9.56
N ALA A 28 -7.13 -8.02 -10.38
CA ALA A 28 -8.23 -7.61 -11.24
C ALA A 28 -9.38 -6.94 -10.47
N ASP A 29 -9.65 -7.38 -9.24
CA ASP A 29 -10.75 -6.86 -8.41
C ASP A 29 -10.48 -5.43 -7.91
N VAL A 30 -9.21 -5.10 -7.68
CA VAL A 30 -8.79 -3.84 -7.03
C VAL A 30 -8.11 -2.87 -7.99
N SER A 31 -7.62 -3.35 -9.13
CA SER A 31 -6.89 -2.53 -10.10
C SER A 31 -7.67 -1.31 -10.60
N GLY A 32 -9.00 -1.38 -10.64
CA GLY A 32 -9.86 -0.28 -11.08
C GLY A 32 -9.90 0.92 -10.14
N ILE A 33 -9.44 0.77 -8.89
CA ILE A 33 -9.36 1.86 -7.90
C ILE A 33 -7.93 2.36 -7.68
N ILE A 34 -6.96 1.88 -8.46
CA ILE A 34 -5.55 2.26 -8.37
C ILE A 34 -5.17 3.07 -9.60
N SER A 35 -4.75 4.31 -9.38
CA SER A 35 -4.29 5.21 -10.44
C SER A 35 -2.99 4.70 -11.07
N LYS A 36 -2.87 4.86 -12.39
CA LYS A 36 -1.59 4.66 -13.09
C LYS A 36 -0.76 5.94 -13.04
N ILE A 37 0.51 5.80 -12.68
CA ILE A 37 1.49 6.88 -12.62
C ILE A 37 2.20 7.06 -13.97
N ASN A 38 2.14 6.06 -14.86
CA ASN A 38 2.82 6.04 -16.16
C ASN A 38 4.35 6.12 -16.03
N ILE A 39 4.87 5.56 -14.95
CA ILE A 39 6.28 5.26 -14.76
C ILE A 39 6.32 3.75 -14.56
N GLN A 40 6.83 3.01 -15.55
CA GLN A 40 6.63 1.57 -15.63
C GLN A 40 7.08 0.82 -14.38
N ILE A 41 8.28 1.12 -13.87
CA ILE A 41 8.80 0.49 -12.64
C ILE A 41 7.91 0.74 -11.42
N ILE A 42 7.31 1.93 -11.31
CA ILE A 42 6.42 2.30 -10.21
C ILE A 42 5.07 1.61 -10.35
N ASP A 43 4.48 1.60 -11.55
CA ASP A 43 3.21 0.92 -11.80
C ASP A 43 3.34 -0.61 -11.60
N ASP A 44 4.48 -1.19 -11.97
CA ASP A 44 4.80 -2.60 -11.74
C ASP A 44 4.97 -2.90 -10.24
N ASP A 45 5.63 -2.01 -9.49
CA ASP A 45 5.76 -2.14 -8.04
C ASP A 45 4.40 -2.03 -7.33
N HIS A 46 3.55 -1.07 -7.71
CA HIS A 46 2.21 -0.91 -7.17
C HIS A 46 1.38 -2.18 -7.33
N LYS A 47 1.47 -2.81 -8.50
CA LYS A 47 0.81 -4.09 -8.77
C LYS A 47 1.38 -5.21 -7.91
N ARG A 48 2.71 -5.35 -7.86
CA ARG A 48 3.36 -6.46 -7.15
C ARG A 48 3.13 -6.39 -5.64
N PHE A 49 3.27 -5.21 -5.04
CA PHE A 49 2.97 -5.00 -3.62
C PHE A 49 1.50 -5.30 -3.30
N THR A 50 0.57 -4.84 -4.15
CA THR A 50 -0.86 -5.11 -3.98
C THR A 50 -1.13 -6.62 -3.98
N GLN A 51 -0.43 -7.39 -4.83
CA GLN A 51 -0.58 -8.85 -4.86
C GLN A 51 -0.13 -9.50 -3.55
N TYR A 52 1.01 -9.09 -2.97
CA TYR A 52 1.44 -9.58 -1.66
C TYR A 52 0.42 -9.27 -0.56
N ALA A 53 -0.16 -8.07 -0.56
CA ALA A 53 -1.18 -7.69 0.42
C ALA A 53 -2.47 -8.51 0.29
N LEU A 54 -2.86 -8.86 -0.94
CA LEU A 54 -4.00 -9.76 -1.21
C LEU A 54 -3.71 -11.20 -0.76
N ASP A 55 -2.50 -11.71 -1.01
CA ASP A 55 -2.10 -13.06 -0.62
C ASP A 55 -2.05 -13.22 0.91
N LEU A 56 -1.59 -12.19 1.63
CA LEU A 56 -1.55 -12.19 3.10
C LEU A 56 -2.93 -12.44 3.72
N ASN A 57 -3.96 -11.84 3.12
CA ASN A 57 -5.33 -11.97 3.61
C ASN A 57 -5.84 -13.42 3.56
N LEU A 58 -5.46 -14.19 2.54
CA LEU A 58 -5.86 -15.58 2.41
C LEU A 58 -5.29 -16.41 3.57
N ILE A 59 -4.03 -16.15 3.95
CA ILE A 59 -3.37 -16.83 5.06
C ILE A 59 -3.92 -16.41 6.41
N ILE A 60 -4.16 -15.11 6.63
CA ILE A 60 -4.75 -14.63 7.89
C ILE A 60 -6.17 -15.20 8.08
N GLN A 61 -6.96 -15.31 7.00
CA GLN A 61 -8.29 -15.92 7.06
C GLN A 61 -8.21 -17.42 7.39
N ALA A 62 -7.27 -18.16 6.79
CA ALA A 62 -7.05 -19.57 7.13
C ALA A 62 -6.67 -19.75 8.61
N LEU A 63 -5.69 -18.98 9.10
CA LEU A 63 -5.25 -19.02 10.49
C LEU A 63 -6.37 -18.65 11.48
N SER A 64 -7.20 -17.66 11.13
CA SER A 64 -8.34 -17.24 11.96
C SER A 64 -9.44 -18.30 12.05
N ASN A 65 -9.59 -19.14 11.02
CA ASN A 65 -10.52 -20.27 10.98
C ASN A 65 -10.00 -21.52 11.69
N ARG A 66 -9.01 -21.37 12.58
CA ARG A 66 -8.35 -22.44 13.35
C ARG A 66 -7.55 -23.44 12.51
N ASP A 67 -7.26 -23.13 11.25
CA ASP A 67 -6.26 -23.85 10.46
C ASP A 67 -4.85 -23.36 10.81
N VAL A 68 -4.50 -23.47 12.11
CA VAL A 68 -3.19 -23.09 12.64
C VAL A 68 -2.23 -24.26 12.43
N SER A 69 -1.75 -24.39 11.19
CA SER A 69 -0.69 -25.34 10.84
C SER A 69 0.67 -24.63 10.80
N PHE A 70 1.75 -25.37 11.06
CA PHE A 70 3.11 -24.84 10.86
C PHE A 70 3.29 -24.33 9.42
N TYR A 71 2.71 -25.01 8.44
CA TYR A 71 2.72 -24.57 7.04
C TYR A 71 2.12 -23.16 6.87
N ASN A 72 0.92 -22.92 7.40
CA ASN A 72 0.26 -21.61 7.29
C ASN A 72 1.00 -20.51 8.07
N LEU A 73 1.64 -20.86 9.20
CA LEU A 73 2.48 -19.93 9.96
C LEU A 73 3.73 -19.50 9.18
N HIS A 74 4.47 -20.45 8.60
CA HIS A 74 5.65 -20.14 7.78
C HIS A 74 5.28 -19.34 6.54
N ARG A 75 4.18 -19.71 5.87
CA ARG A 75 3.69 -18.97 4.71
C ARG A 75 3.22 -17.56 5.08
N GLY A 76 2.64 -17.37 6.25
CA GLY A 76 2.30 -16.03 6.76
C GLY A 76 3.55 -15.18 7.02
N GLU A 77 4.56 -15.76 7.66
CA GLU A 77 5.85 -15.13 7.89
C GLU A 77 6.53 -14.70 6.59
N GLU A 78 6.60 -15.60 5.60
CA GLU A 78 7.16 -15.32 4.27
C GLU A 78 6.44 -14.14 3.58
N ILE A 79 5.11 -14.07 3.65
CA ILE A 79 4.37 -12.96 3.04
C ILE A 79 4.64 -11.63 3.77
N PHE A 80 4.76 -11.64 5.10
CA PHE A 80 5.14 -10.45 5.86
C PHE A 80 6.54 -9.94 5.48
N GLU A 81 7.50 -10.84 5.38
CA GLU A 81 8.87 -10.51 4.96
C GLU A 81 8.87 -9.91 3.55
N ASN A 82 8.16 -10.53 2.61
CA ASN A 82 7.97 -9.99 1.26
C ASN A 82 7.32 -8.60 1.27
N LEU A 83 6.32 -8.35 2.12
CA LEU A 83 5.69 -7.03 2.21
C LEU A 83 6.65 -5.96 2.73
N ILE A 84 7.41 -6.27 3.78
CA ILE A 84 8.38 -5.35 4.39
C ILE A 84 9.49 -5.03 3.39
N GLU A 85 10.10 -6.06 2.80
CA GLU A 85 11.20 -5.91 1.84
C GLU A 85 10.72 -5.17 0.58
N TYR A 86 9.56 -5.54 0.04
CA TYR A 86 9.08 -4.96 -1.21
C TYR A 86 8.59 -3.53 -1.04
N ALA A 87 8.07 -3.14 0.14
CA ALA A 87 7.81 -1.74 0.45
C ALA A 87 9.10 -0.91 0.40
N GLU A 88 10.19 -1.40 1.00
CA GLU A 88 11.49 -0.69 1.00
C GLU A 88 12.05 -0.55 -0.42
N ILE A 89 11.98 -1.59 -1.24
CA ILE A 89 12.40 -1.56 -2.64
C ILE A 89 11.61 -0.49 -3.41
N HIS A 90 10.27 -0.53 -3.32
CA HIS A 90 9.40 0.40 -4.00
C HIS A 90 9.67 1.86 -3.58
N PHE A 91 9.72 2.12 -2.27
CA PHE A 91 10.00 3.46 -1.75
C PHE A 91 11.39 3.95 -2.13
N GLY A 92 12.37 3.04 -2.26
CA GLY A 92 13.69 3.33 -2.79
C GLY A 92 13.66 3.81 -4.26
N HIS A 93 12.89 3.14 -5.12
CA HIS A 93 12.69 3.56 -6.50
C HIS A 93 12.05 4.95 -6.58
N GLU A 94 11.00 5.20 -5.80
CA GLU A 94 10.34 6.51 -5.72
C GLU A 94 11.30 7.59 -5.23
N GLN A 95 12.08 7.31 -4.19
CA GLN A 95 13.04 8.27 -3.65
C GLN A 95 14.11 8.65 -4.68
N GLN A 96 14.59 7.68 -5.48
CA GLN A 96 15.55 7.95 -6.54
C GLN A 96 14.95 8.89 -7.61
N ILE A 97 13.73 8.61 -8.06
CA ILE A 97 13.02 9.44 -9.04
C ILE A 97 12.72 10.83 -8.47
N MET A 98 12.29 10.91 -7.21
CA MET A 98 12.01 12.18 -6.53
C MET A 98 13.25 13.08 -6.42
N LYS A 99 14.43 12.49 -6.17
CA LYS A 99 15.72 13.22 -6.17
C LYS A 99 16.03 13.81 -7.53
N GLU A 100 15.86 13.02 -8.59
CA GLU A 100 16.09 13.46 -9.97
C GLU A 100 15.11 14.55 -10.42
N MET A 101 13.87 14.51 -9.91
CA MET A 101 12.84 15.51 -10.17
C MET A 101 12.97 16.77 -9.30
N GLU A 102 13.84 16.77 -8.29
CA GLU A 102 13.98 17.83 -7.28
C GLU A 102 12.63 18.26 -6.65
N THR A 103 11.74 17.28 -6.40
CA THR A 103 10.38 17.60 -5.96
C THR A 103 10.35 18.24 -4.56
N PRO A 104 9.61 19.34 -4.35
CA PRO A 104 9.45 19.95 -3.03
C PRO A 104 8.63 19.07 -2.07
N LEU A 105 7.99 18.01 -2.57
CA LEU A 105 7.14 17.11 -1.79
C LEU A 105 7.92 15.99 -1.08
N MET A 106 9.22 15.86 -1.35
CA MET A 106 10.04 14.72 -0.91
C MET A 106 9.97 14.46 0.61
N ALA A 107 10.12 15.49 1.44
CA ALA A 107 10.12 15.33 2.89
C ALA A 107 8.77 14.81 3.43
N MET A 108 7.67 15.33 2.88
CA MET A 108 6.32 14.89 3.25
C MET A 108 6.07 13.45 2.78
N HIS A 109 6.49 13.13 1.56
CA HIS A 109 6.36 11.81 0.95
C HIS A 109 7.10 10.75 1.79
N MET A 110 8.39 10.96 2.08
CA MET A 110 9.19 10.05 2.92
C MET A 110 8.62 9.89 4.34
N GLY A 111 8.02 10.94 4.89
CA GLY A 111 7.34 10.88 6.19
C GLY A 111 6.08 9.99 6.17
N GLN A 112 5.43 9.81 5.02
CA GLN A 112 4.35 8.84 4.86
C GLN A 112 4.90 7.41 4.75
N HIS A 113 5.95 7.20 3.97
CA HIS A 113 6.65 5.91 3.84
C HIS A 113 7.08 5.36 5.20
N ALA A 114 7.73 6.18 6.03
CA ALA A 114 8.19 5.76 7.35
C ALA A 114 7.04 5.28 8.26
N LYS A 115 5.88 5.96 8.21
CA LYS A 115 4.69 5.56 8.99
C LYS A 115 4.08 4.27 8.49
N PHE A 116 4.14 4.02 7.18
CA PHE A 116 3.67 2.77 6.61
C PHE A 116 4.56 1.60 6.97
N GLN A 117 5.89 1.78 6.91
CA GLN A 117 6.86 0.76 7.34
C GLN A 117 6.63 0.38 8.80
N GLU A 118 6.50 1.39 9.69
CA GLU A 118 6.21 1.17 11.10
C GLU A 118 4.89 0.40 11.32
N MET A 119 3.86 0.71 10.53
CA MET A 119 2.58 0.00 10.59
C MET A 119 2.75 -1.49 10.26
N ILE A 120 3.43 -1.83 9.16
CA ILE A 120 3.64 -3.23 8.75
C ILE A 120 4.50 -3.96 9.79
N ASP A 121 5.57 -3.34 10.29
CA ASP A 121 6.43 -3.91 11.33
C ASP A 121 5.66 -4.25 12.60
N ASN A 122 4.75 -3.37 13.02
CA ASN A 122 3.93 -3.59 14.21
C ASN A 122 2.97 -4.77 14.01
N TYR A 123 2.36 -4.88 12.84
CA TYR A 123 1.53 -6.04 12.49
C TYR A 123 2.34 -7.35 12.40
N TYR A 124 3.57 -7.29 11.88
CA TYR A 124 4.45 -8.45 11.85
C TYR A 124 4.84 -8.90 13.27
N LYS A 125 5.14 -7.97 14.17
CA LYS A 125 5.37 -8.28 15.60
C LYS A 125 4.15 -8.89 16.26
N ASP A 126 2.93 -8.44 15.95
CA ASP A 126 1.69 -9.03 16.43
C ASP A 126 1.51 -10.47 15.92
N PHE A 127 1.78 -10.69 14.64
CA PHE A 127 1.75 -12.01 14.02
C PHE A 127 2.73 -12.98 14.70
N LYS A 128 4.01 -12.59 14.86
CA LYS A 128 5.05 -13.41 15.52
C LYS A 128 4.72 -13.76 16.97
N ARG A 129 3.91 -12.95 17.65
CA ARG A 129 3.43 -13.19 19.01
C ARG A 129 2.12 -14.00 19.06
N GLY A 130 1.63 -14.48 17.93
CA GLY A 130 0.39 -15.25 17.84
C GLY A 130 -0.88 -14.43 18.09
N ARG A 131 -0.83 -13.09 18.01
CA ARG A 131 -1.99 -12.22 18.21
C ARG A 131 -2.83 -12.12 16.93
N LEU A 132 -3.34 -13.26 16.46
CA LEU A 132 -4.06 -13.37 15.19
C LEU A 132 -5.26 -12.42 15.07
N GLN A 133 -5.95 -12.15 16.18
CA GLN A 133 -7.04 -11.18 16.25
C GLN A 133 -6.62 -9.76 15.86
N MET A 134 -5.37 -9.37 16.16
CA MET A 134 -4.83 -8.03 15.86
C MET A 134 -4.53 -7.88 14.37
N VAL A 135 -4.23 -8.98 13.68
CA VAL A 135 -3.94 -8.96 12.23
C VAL A 135 -5.18 -9.22 11.35
N SER A 136 -6.35 -9.46 11.96
CA SER A 136 -7.60 -9.74 11.21
C SER A 136 -8.03 -8.62 10.25
N GLY A 137 -7.71 -7.35 10.58
CA GLY A 137 -7.97 -6.18 9.74
C GLY A 137 -6.82 -5.79 8.82
N LEU A 138 -5.72 -6.55 8.82
CA LEU A 138 -4.44 -6.12 8.26
C LEU A 138 -4.51 -5.76 6.78
N LYS A 139 -5.12 -6.63 5.96
CA LYS A 139 -5.28 -6.37 4.52
C LYS A 139 -5.92 -5.01 4.28
N LEU A 140 -7.01 -4.72 5.00
CA LEU A 140 -7.74 -3.49 4.81
C LEU A 140 -6.88 -2.29 5.22
N SER A 141 -6.15 -2.36 6.34
CA SER A 141 -5.22 -1.30 6.75
C SER A 141 -4.11 -1.05 5.73
N ILE A 142 -3.48 -2.12 5.22
CA ILE A 142 -2.43 -2.01 4.19
C ILE A 142 -2.99 -1.41 2.91
N LEU A 143 -4.05 -1.99 2.35
CA LEU A 143 -4.57 -1.56 1.06
C LEU A 143 -5.26 -0.17 1.12
N ASP A 144 -5.91 0.18 2.23
CA ASP A 144 -6.51 1.52 2.39
C ASP A 144 -5.43 2.61 2.37
N TRP A 145 -4.33 2.41 3.10
CA TRP A 145 -3.18 3.31 3.05
C TRP A 145 -2.54 3.31 1.67
N TRP A 146 -2.23 2.13 1.13
CA TRP A 146 -1.49 1.95 -0.13
C TRP A 146 -2.20 2.61 -1.30
N VAL A 147 -3.48 2.27 -1.52
CA VAL A 147 -4.26 2.86 -2.62
C VAL A 147 -4.43 4.36 -2.42
N ASN A 148 -4.51 4.85 -1.17
CA ASN A 148 -4.61 6.29 -0.94
C ASN A 148 -3.29 6.99 -1.26
N HIS A 149 -2.16 6.40 -0.87
CA HIS A 149 -0.84 6.91 -1.15
C HIS A 149 -0.60 7.02 -2.66
N ILE A 150 -0.92 5.97 -3.41
CA ILE A 150 -0.83 5.97 -4.88
C ILE A 150 -1.68 7.08 -5.50
N ASN A 151 -2.96 7.09 -5.15
CA ASN A 151 -3.91 7.96 -5.84
C ASN A 151 -3.73 9.45 -5.49
N VAL A 152 -3.11 9.75 -4.35
CA VAL A 152 -3.00 11.13 -3.86
C VAL A 152 -1.55 11.59 -3.83
N THR A 153 -0.68 10.88 -3.12
CA THR A 153 0.71 11.28 -2.91
C THR A 153 1.55 11.01 -4.16
N ASP A 154 1.52 9.80 -4.70
CA ASP A 154 2.35 9.41 -5.85
C ASP A 154 1.86 10.11 -7.10
N TYR A 155 0.54 10.12 -7.32
CA TYR A 155 -0.07 10.82 -8.45
C TYR A 155 0.28 12.32 -8.44
N LYS A 156 0.16 12.99 -7.29
CA LYS A 156 0.53 14.40 -7.19
C LYS A 156 2.02 14.62 -7.45
N THR A 157 2.88 13.75 -6.90
CA THR A 157 4.33 13.88 -7.02
C THR A 157 4.81 13.64 -8.44
N PHE A 158 4.39 12.54 -9.06
CA PHE A 158 4.97 12.02 -10.30
C PHE A 158 4.17 12.38 -11.56
N VAL A 159 2.88 12.68 -11.44
CA VAL A 159 2.03 13.03 -12.60
C VAL A 159 1.79 14.54 -12.66
N LEU A 160 1.30 15.14 -11.58
CA LEU A 160 1.01 16.57 -11.55
C LEU A 160 2.29 17.40 -11.44
N GLY A 161 3.25 17.00 -10.60
CA GLY A 161 4.54 17.68 -10.49
C GLY A 161 5.33 17.74 -11.81
N LYS A 162 5.15 16.75 -12.71
CA LYS A 162 5.75 16.79 -14.05
C LYS A 162 5.11 17.82 -15.00
N LYS A 163 3.82 18.15 -14.81
CA LYS A 163 3.14 19.17 -15.63
C LYS A 163 3.63 20.56 -15.25
N ASP A 164 3.74 20.84 -13.95
CA ASP A 164 4.16 22.14 -13.44
C ASP A 164 5.57 22.54 -13.89
N ASN A 165 6.49 21.57 -14.02
CA ASN A 165 7.84 21.84 -14.55
C ASN A 165 7.85 22.10 -16.08
N LYS A 166 6.98 21.45 -16.86
CA LYS A 166 6.91 21.67 -18.32
C LYS A 166 6.28 23.01 -18.70
N ASP A 167 5.39 23.54 -17.86
CA ASP A 167 4.76 24.85 -18.09
C ASP A 167 5.67 26.02 -17.65
N GLN A 168 6.73 25.75 -16.89
CA GLN A 168 7.77 26.73 -16.53
C GLN A 168 8.91 26.83 -17.57
N GLU A 169 9.00 25.88 -18.50
CA GLU A 169 9.99 25.86 -19.59
C GLU A 169 9.46 26.44 -20.92
N LYS A 170 8.25 27.01 -20.94
CA LYS A 170 7.66 27.71 -22.10
C LYS A 170 7.51 29.20 -21.84
#